data_AF-E6TWA4-F1
#
_entry.id   AF-E6TWA4-F1
#
_cell.length_a   1.000
_cell.length_b   1.000
_cell.length_c   1.000
_cell.angle_alpha   90.00
_cell.angle_beta   90.00
_cell.angle_gamma   90.00
#
_symmetry.space_group_name_H-M   'P 1'
#
loop_
_entity.id
_entity.type
_entity.pdbx_description
1 polymer ?
#
loop_
_entity_poly.entity_id
_entity_poly.type
_entity_poly.pdbx_seq_one_letter_code
_entity_poly.pdbx_strand_id
1 'polypeptide(L)'
;MNNSEEQIRVNDQLKKELSSYSFTHHEEVIKHTHPKTFQGKLLCFWNKEITIPLVPISAVLFFVITVGTVFSTLNGDMEINRQIVESGGSFYWNDLLEKGRDGQ
;
A
#
# COMPACT_ATOMS: atom_id res chain seq x y z
N MET A 1 42.85 -11.10 25.41
CA MET A 1 41.64 -10.63 26.12
C MET A 1 41.90 -9.24 26.71
N ASN A 2 42.11 -8.20 25.87
CA ASN A 2 42.39 -6.81 26.34
C ASN A 2 41.49 -5.73 25.71
N ASN A 3 40.67 -6.08 24.72
CA ASN A 3 39.97 -5.09 23.90
C ASN A 3 38.88 -4.34 24.69
N SER A 4 38.23 -5.01 25.65
CA SER A 4 37.21 -4.43 26.51
C SER A 4 37.75 -3.40 27.50
N GLU A 5 38.93 -3.62 28.08
CA GLU A 5 39.54 -2.69 29.04
C GLU A 5 40.04 -1.41 28.38
N GLU A 6 40.61 -1.53 27.17
CA GLU A 6 40.98 -0.37 26.35
C GLU A 6 39.75 0.44 25.94
N GLN A 7 38.66 -0.22 25.54
CA GLN A 7 37.40 0.45 25.20
C GLN A 7 36.81 1.21 26.40
N ILE A 8 36.89 0.65 27.61
CA ILE A 8 36.41 1.32 28.84
C ILE A 8 37.24 2.58 29.11
N ARG A 9 38.58 2.49 29.05
CA ARG A 9 39.45 3.67 29.25
C ARG A 9 39.20 4.77 28.23
N VAL A 10 39.06 4.40 26.96
CA VAL A 10 38.75 5.37 25.89
C VAL A 10 37.39 6.02 26.12
N ASN A 11 36.37 5.25 26.53
CA ASN A 11 35.04 5.78 26.81
C ASN A 11 35.04 6.79 27.98
N ASP A 12 35.77 6.49 29.04
CA ASP A 12 35.85 7.35 30.23
C ASP A 12 36.58 8.66 29.94
N GLN A 13 37.68 8.60 29.18
CA GLN A 13 38.40 9.80 28.75
C GLN A 13 37.52 10.66 27.83
N LEU A 14 36.83 10.03 26.87
CA LEU A 14 35.94 10.72 25.95
C LEU A 14 34.76 11.39 26.68
N LYS A 15 34.18 10.73 27.68
CA LYS A 15 33.13 11.32 28.55
C LYS A 15 33.63 12.55 29.31
N LYS A 16 34.87 12.52 29.79
CA LYS A 16 35.48 13.65 30.49
C LYS A 16 35.69 14.84 29.55
N GLU A 17 36.17 14.59 28.33
CA GLU A 17 36.34 15.64 27.31
C GLU A 17 34.98 16.23 26.86
N LEU A 18 33.98 15.37 26.63
CA LEU A 18 32.63 15.76 26.23
C LEU A 18 31.78 16.34 27.37
N SER A 19 32.18 16.21 28.63
CA SER A 19 31.42 16.76 29.78
C SER A 19 31.25 18.28 29.73
N SER A 20 32.13 18.95 28.98
CA SER A 20 32.07 20.39 28.72
C SER A 20 31.06 20.78 27.62
N TYR A 21 30.55 19.81 26.85
CA TYR A 21 29.62 20.02 25.75
C TYR A 21 28.30 19.29 26.01
N SER A 22 27.22 20.05 26.19
CA SER A 22 25.86 19.49 26.27
C SER A 22 25.26 19.39 24.87
N PHE A 23 25.18 18.18 24.31
CA PHE A 23 24.53 17.95 23.01
C PHE A 23 23.01 17.98 23.17
N THR A 24 22.40 19.14 22.94
CA THR A 24 20.95 19.33 23.12
C THR A 24 20.10 18.59 22.08
N HIS A 25 20.66 18.33 20.88
CA HIS A 25 19.93 17.74 19.74
C HIS A 25 20.41 16.33 19.35
N HIS A 26 21.02 15.60 20.30
CA HIS A 26 21.51 14.24 20.05
C HIS A 26 20.44 13.30 19.46
N GLU A 27 19.22 13.34 20.00
CA GLU A 27 18.11 12.54 19.48
C GLU A 27 17.76 12.89 18.03
N GLU A 28 17.81 14.17 17.67
CA GLU A 28 17.42 14.64 16.34
C GLU A 28 18.43 14.20 15.28
N VAL A 29 19.72 14.29 15.59
CA VAL A 29 20.80 13.81 14.70
C VAL A 29 20.72 12.29 14.51
N ILE A 30 20.42 11.52 15.57
CA ILE A 30 20.24 10.08 15.46
C ILE A 30 19.00 9.74 14.61
N LYS A 31 17.89 10.45 14.80
CA LYS A 31 16.67 10.26 13.99
C LYS A 31 16.95 10.52 12.50
N HIS A 32 17.81 11.48 12.18
CA HIS A 32 18.19 11.83 10.81
C HIS A 32 19.17 10.84 10.16
N THR A 33 20.14 10.31 10.92
CA THR A 33 21.21 9.45 10.38
C THR A 33 20.87 7.96 10.43
N HIS A 34 20.08 7.51 11.40
CA HIS A 34 19.66 6.12 11.55
C HIS A 34 18.16 6.04 11.86
N PRO A 35 17.29 6.19 10.85
CA PRO A 35 15.85 6.08 11.05
C PRO A 35 15.50 4.66 11.52
N LYS A 36 15.17 4.53 12.81
CA LYS A 36 14.79 3.25 13.45
C LYS A 36 13.41 2.75 13.03
N THR A 37 12.57 3.62 12.46
CA THR A 37 11.17 3.34 12.12
C THR A 37 11.00 3.09 10.63
N PHE A 38 10.21 2.07 10.27
CA PHE A 38 9.88 1.76 8.87
C PHE A 38 9.31 2.97 8.11
N GLN A 39 8.54 3.83 8.78
CA GLN A 39 8.05 5.09 8.24
C GLN A 39 9.18 6.07 7.88
N GLY A 40 10.22 6.17 8.72
CA GLY A 40 11.40 7.01 8.45
C GLY A 40 12.24 6.49 7.29
N LYS A 41 12.29 5.15 7.10
CA LYS A 41 12.93 4.54 5.93
C LYS A 41 12.14 4.83 4.65
N LEU A 42 10.81 4.84 4.71
CA LEU A 42 9.94 5.15 3.58
C LEU A 42 10.05 6.62 3.17
N LEU A 43 10.07 7.54 4.15
CA LEU A 43 10.30 8.96 3.91
C LEU A 43 11.69 9.23 3.34
N CYS A 44 12.72 8.55 3.84
CA CYS A 44 14.08 8.64 3.28
C CYS A 44 14.14 8.10 1.84
N PHE A 45 13.40 7.02 1.54
CA PHE A 45 13.27 6.48 0.19
C PHE A 45 12.52 7.46 -0.73
N TRP A 46 11.45 8.09 -0.26
CA TRP A 46 10.70 9.12 -0.98
C TRP A 46 11.51 10.39 -1.25
N ASN A 47 12.34 10.81 -0.29
CA ASN A 47 13.16 12.00 -0.42
C ASN A 47 14.38 11.79 -1.32
N LYS A 48 14.77 10.54 -1.56
CA LYS A 48 15.92 10.17 -2.40
C LYS A 48 15.45 10.07 -3.85
N GLU A 49 15.37 11.21 -4.53
CA GLU A 49 15.29 11.36 -5.99
C GLU A 49 14.58 10.20 -6.70
N ILE A 50 13.32 9.95 -6.35
CA ILE A 50 12.52 8.97 -7.06
C ILE A 50 12.22 9.55 -8.45
N THR A 51 13.13 9.31 -9.39
CA THR A 51 12.92 9.53 -10.81
C THR A 51 12.06 8.38 -11.31
N ILE A 52 10.79 8.37 -10.91
CA ILE A 52 9.81 7.40 -11.40
C ILE A 52 9.73 7.60 -12.92
N PRO A 53 10.08 6.59 -13.73
CA PRO A 53 9.79 6.65 -15.15
C PRO A 53 8.26 6.65 -15.29
N LEU A 54 7.70 7.80 -15.67
CA LEU A 54 6.25 8.04 -15.64
C LEU A 54 5.50 7.12 -16.61
N VAL A 55 6.13 6.82 -17.76
CA VAL A 55 5.56 6.02 -18.84
C VAL A 55 5.25 4.56 -18.42
N PRO A 56 6.18 3.78 -17.85
CA PRO A 56 5.85 2.41 -17.43
C PRO A 56 4.85 2.37 -16.27
N ILE A 57 4.90 3.34 -15.35
CA ILE A 57 3.99 3.37 -14.20
C ILE A 57 2.57 3.70 -14.63
N SER A 58 2.38 4.69 -15.51
CA SER A 58 1.06 5.01 -16.03
C SER A 58 0.48 3.85 -16.85
N ALA A 59 1.31 3.13 -17.62
CA ALA A 59 0.88 1.96 -18.37
C ALA A 59 0.36 0.84 -17.46
N VAL A 60 1.09 0.52 -16.37
CA VAL A 60 0.66 -0.49 -15.39
C VAL A 60 -0.63 -0.05 -14.70
N LEU A 61 -0.72 1.22 -14.28
CA LEU A 61 -1.87 1.76 -13.57
C LEU A 61 -3.12 1.76 -14.47
N PHE A 62 -2.97 2.18 -15.72
CA PHE A 62 -4.01 2.09 -16.73
C PHE A 62 -4.46 0.64 -16.95
N PHE A 63 -3.53 -0.29 -17.12
CA PHE A 63 -3.86 -1.70 -17.30
C PHE A 63 -4.64 -2.28 -16.11
N VAL A 64 -4.23 -1.99 -14.87
CA VAL A 64 -4.94 -2.43 -13.67
C VAL A 64 -6.35 -1.86 -13.61
N ILE A 65 -6.53 -0.57 -13.93
CA ILE A 65 -7.86 0.06 -13.97
C ILE A 65 -8.71 -0.59 -15.07
N THR A 66 -8.17 -0.78 -16.27
CA THR A 66 -8.91 -1.40 -17.38
C THR A 66 -9.32 -2.83 -17.04
N VAL A 67 -8.42 -3.66 -16.50
CA VAL A 67 -8.75 -5.03 -16.12
C VAL A 67 -9.78 -5.04 -14.98
N GLY A 68 -9.60 -4.20 -13.96
CA GLY A 68 -10.52 -4.10 -12.83
C GLY A 68 -11.93 -3.65 -13.25
N THR A 69 -12.01 -2.66 -14.14
CA THR A 69 -13.29 -2.17 -14.67
C THR A 69 -13.98 -3.23 -15.54
N VAL A 70 -13.26 -3.85 -16.48
CA VAL A 70 -13.81 -4.93 -17.31
C VAL A 70 -14.29 -6.10 -16.45
N PHE A 71 -13.49 -6.52 -15.47
CA PHE A 71 -13.86 -7.58 -14.53
C PHE A 71 -15.10 -7.20 -13.71
N SER A 72 -15.18 -5.95 -13.23
CA SER A 72 -16.36 -5.47 -12.50
C SER A 72 -17.61 -5.43 -13.39
N THR A 73 -17.49 -5.02 -14.65
CA THR A 73 -18.64 -4.98 -15.57
C THR A 73 -19.11 -6.37 -15.99
N LEU A 74 -18.19 -7.32 -16.19
CA LEU A 74 -18.56 -8.69 -16.56
C LEU A 74 -19.25 -9.45 -15.43
N ASN A 75 -18.93 -9.12 -14.18
CA ASN A 75 -19.53 -9.76 -13.00
C ASN A 75 -20.69 -8.94 -12.41
N GLY A 76 -20.89 -7.69 -12.85
CA GLY A 76 -21.84 -6.73 -12.27
C GLY A 76 -23.32 -6.97 -12.60
N ASP A 77 -23.64 -7.82 -13.59
CA ASP A 77 -25.01 -8.02 -14.07
C ASP A 77 -25.61 -9.41 -13.71
N MET A 78 -24.99 -10.16 -12.79
CA MET A 78 -25.48 -11.49 -12.38
C MET A 78 -26.31 -11.50 -11.08
N GLU A 79 -27.02 -10.42 -10.77
CA GLU A 79 -28.22 -10.48 -9.91
C GLU A 79 -29.50 -10.68 -10.74
N ILE A 80 -29.46 -11.61 -11.70
CA ILE A 80 -30.72 -12.08 -12.29
C ILE A 80 -31.28 -13.09 -11.30
N ASN A 81 -32.31 -12.69 -10.55
CA ASN A 81 -33.16 -13.58 -9.76
C ASN A 81 -33.87 -14.56 -10.71
N ARG A 82 -33.12 -15.53 -11.26
CA ARG A 82 -33.57 -16.53 -12.22
C ARG A 82 -34.40 -17.56 -11.49
N GLN A 83 -35.67 -17.24 -11.31
CA GLN A 83 -36.67 -18.20 -10.88
C GLN A 83 -37.38 -18.73 -12.11
N ILE A 84 -37.56 -20.05 -12.14
CA ILE A 84 -38.36 -20.73 -13.15
C ILE A 84 -39.80 -20.59 -12.69
N VAL A 85 -40.65 -20.01 -13.54
CA VAL A 85 -42.08 -19.84 -13.28
C VAL A 85 -42.85 -20.65 -14.31
N GLU A 86 -43.83 -21.42 -13.86
CA GLU A 86 -44.74 -22.18 -14.73
C GLU A 86 -45.89 -21.27 -15.18
N SER A 87 -46.04 -21.11 -16.50
CA SER A 87 -47.15 -20.36 -17.10
C SER A 87 -47.75 -21.16 -18.25
N GLY A 88 -49.06 -21.40 -18.20
CA GLY A 88 -49.76 -22.13 -19.26
C GLY A 88 -49.25 -23.55 -19.53
N GLY A 89 -48.69 -24.24 -18.51
CA GLY A 89 -48.15 -25.60 -18.65
C GLY A 89 -46.76 -25.67 -19.30
N SER A 90 -46.07 -24.54 -19.45
CA SER A 90 -44.67 -24.49 -19.89
C SER A 90 -43.81 -23.69 -18.89
N PHE A 91 -42.55 -24.08 -18.75
CA PHE A 91 -41.61 -23.48 -17.82
C PHE A 91 -40.84 -22.35 -18.50
N TYR A 92 -40.92 -21.15 -17.93
CA TYR A 92 -40.25 -19.96 -18.46
C TYR A 92 -39.35 -19.34 -17.39
N TRP A 93 -38.31 -18.64 -17.84
CA TRP A 93 -37.51 -17.80 -16.97
C TRP A 93 -38.26 -16.48 -16.69
N ASN A 94 -38.36 -16.11 -15.41
CA ASN A 94 -39.16 -14.96 -14.97
C ASN A 94 -38.74 -13.63 -15.62
N ASP A 95 -37.43 -13.44 -15.83
CA ASP A 95 -36.84 -12.26 -16.47
C ASP A 95 -37.30 -12.07 -17.92
N LEU A 96 -37.57 -13.17 -18.64
CA LEU A 96 -38.07 -13.12 -20.02
C LEU A 96 -39.56 -12.77 -20.09
N LEU A 97 -40.36 -13.18 -19.10
CA LEU A 97 -41.78 -12.83 -19.03
C LEU A 97 -41.97 -11.35 -18.70
N GLU A 98 -41.19 -10.84 -17.74
CA GLU A 98 -41.29 -9.45 -17.30
C GLU A 98 -40.92 -8.48 -18.43
N LYS A 99 -39.86 -8.80 -19.18
CA LYS A 99 -39.42 -8.02 -20.35
C LYS A 99 -40.41 -8.03 -21.52
N GLY A 100 -41.18 -9.10 -21.68
CA GLY A 100 -42.23 -9.19 -22.70
C GLY A 100 -43.50 -8.42 -22.34
N ARG A 101 -43.77 -8.25 -21.04
CA ARG A 101 -44.97 -7.56 -20.53
C ARG A 101 -44.85 -6.04 -20.59
N ASP A 102 -43.65 -5.49 -20.38
CA ASP A 102 -43.41 -4.04 -20.42
C ASP A 102 -43.19 -3.49 -21.84
N GLY A 103 -43.16 -4.37 -22.86
CA GLY A 103 -43.01 -4.02 -24.27
C GLY A 103 -44.33 -3.89 -25.05
N GLN A 104 -45.48 -3.87 -24.38
CA GLN A 104 -46.82 -3.80 -24.99
C GLN A 104 -47.63 -2.59 -24.50
#